data_AF-A0A661A101-F1
#
_entry.id   AF-A0A661A101-F1
#
_cell.length_a   1.000
_cell.length_b   1.000
_cell.length_c   1.000
_cell.angle_alpha   90.00
_cell.angle_beta   90.00
_cell.angle_gamma   90.00
#
_symmetry.space_group_name_H-M   'P 1'
#
loop_
_entity.id
_entity.type
_entity.pdbx_description
1 polymer ?
#
loop_
_entity_poly.entity_id
_entity_poly.type
_entity_poly.pdbx_seq_one_letter_code
_entity_poly.pdbx_strand_id
1 'polypeptide(L)'
;MKRTLRAALLLAAGTLCVGDLYAEEFSTIASGNWTDGTTWSGGVAPATDVDGDDIAITHDVTVVNNDIKLLGGASFSATGASFTMANGNFTVEDGLAEFEGCNVLVVHGFSIQITTADGSLFMTDCEVDVGQNFQNSEGIRYLENVCMVVDENFQNAKGTDTLINVCAIIGNDSSGNFQNDSDSSMHIEDSEFHLPNGNFQNQSNAVLSGNITALWLENGNLQNDGAWSAQVANYCVSQSVTVNSTYLPASQDCAGIADFFNPCNCAPDPEVTTLCIADQNDCPCGNDFPGSGCSNGTGQGALLTASGSTSVAADDLLLHATDMPANIPMLFFAGEAPSFSRTAFGNGLLCADPTSTKLLRIRPVLQTDANGAGNVGPGLVALLLQQNGAVVGEVQPGETWYFQAFYRDNNSCGNGFNLTSAITVSFTQ
;
A
#
# COMPACT_ATOMS: atom_id res chain seq x y z
N MET A 1 -28.50 52.33 60.34
CA MET A 1 -29.74 51.53 60.19
C MET A 1 -29.92 51.24 58.70
N LYS A 2 -30.12 49.97 58.30
CA LYS A 2 -30.16 49.40 56.93
C LYS A 2 -28.76 49.16 56.31
N ARG A 3 -28.23 47.93 56.34
CA ARG A 3 -28.45 46.75 55.46
C ARG A 3 -27.92 46.95 54.04
N THR A 4 -26.81 46.28 53.73
CA THR A 4 -26.47 45.82 52.38
C THR A 4 -25.91 44.41 52.49
N LEU A 5 -26.67 43.41 52.01
CA LEU A 5 -26.24 42.04 51.77
C LEU A 5 -25.31 42.03 50.55
N ARG A 6 -24.22 41.25 50.59
CA ARG A 6 -23.79 40.45 49.44
C ARG A 6 -23.32 39.08 49.91
N ALA A 7 -23.80 38.08 49.19
CA ALA A 7 -23.76 36.67 49.49
C ALA A 7 -22.32 36.12 49.56
N ALA A 8 -22.11 35.18 50.48
CA ALA A 8 -20.95 34.32 50.52
C ALA A 8 -21.05 33.31 49.36
N LEU A 9 -20.11 33.39 48.42
CA LEU A 9 -19.83 32.31 47.48
C LEU A 9 -18.69 31.49 48.09
N LEU A 10 -18.98 30.26 48.50
CA LEU A 10 -17.96 29.30 48.93
C LEU A 10 -17.01 29.02 47.75
N LEU A 11 -15.72 29.34 47.90
CA LEU A 11 -14.67 28.73 47.10
C LEU A 11 -14.48 27.29 47.59
N ALA A 12 -14.91 26.31 46.79
CA ALA A 12 -14.33 24.98 46.83
C ALA A 12 -13.16 24.97 45.85
N ALA A 13 -11.93 25.03 46.37
CA ALA A 13 -10.73 24.76 45.60
C ALA A 13 -10.68 23.26 45.30
N GLY A 14 -11.37 22.85 44.22
CA GLY A 14 -11.12 21.57 43.60
C GLY A 14 -9.85 21.71 42.77
N THR A 15 -8.79 21.00 43.19
CA THR A 15 -7.62 20.75 42.35
C THR A 15 -8.13 20.08 41.07
N LEU A 16 -8.25 20.84 39.99
CA LEU A 16 -8.33 20.29 38.64
C LEU A 16 -6.97 19.66 38.39
N CYS A 17 -6.86 18.34 38.61
CA CYS A 17 -5.82 17.57 37.95
C CYS A 17 -6.23 17.57 36.49
N VAL A 18 -5.68 18.51 35.73
CA VAL A 18 -5.55 18.32 34.29
C VAL A 18 -4.48 17.24 34.20
N GLY A 19 -4.92 15.98 34.16
CA GLY A 19 -4.04 14.93 33.67
C GLY A 19 -3.69 15.37 32.26
N ASP A 20 -2.41 15.66 32.04
CA ASP A 20 -1.94 15.96 30.71
C ASP A 20 -2.40 14.82 29.79
N LEU A 21 -3.10 15.14 28.69
CA LEU A 21 -3.43 14.19 27.62
C LEU A 21 -2.13 13.83 26.90
N TYR A 22 -1.32 12.99 27.52
CA TYR A 22 -0.26 12.28 26.83
C TYR A 22 -0.80 10.88 26.54
N ALA A 23 -0.72 10.46 25.28
CA ALA A 23 -0.94 9.08 24.89
C ALA A 23 -0.09 8.16 25.78
N GLU A 24 -0.67 7.08 26.33
CA GLU A 24 0.15 6.08 27.00
C GLU A 24 0.83 5.21 25.94
N GLU A 25 2.14 4.99 26.11
CA GLU A 25 2.93 4.13 25.22
C GLU A 25 3.04 2.71 25.81
N PHE A 26 2.58 1.73 25.06
CA PHE A 26 2.69 0.31 25.39
C PHE A 26 3.63 -0.38 24.41
N SER A 27 4.68 -1.01 24.91
CA SER A 27 5.63 -1.76 24.09
C SER A 27 5.81 -3.18 24.59
N THR A 28 5.88 -4.15 23.67
CA THR A 28 6.15 -5.54 24.04
C THR A 28 7.61 -5.73 24.47
N ILE A 29 7.85 -6.58 25.47
CA ILE A 29 9.19 -6.96 25.96
C ILE A 29 9.47 -8.47 25.83
N ALA A 30 8.45 -9.26 25.52
CA ALA A 30 8.50 -10.69 25.31
C ALA A 30 7.27 -11.14 24.53
N SER A 31 7.37 -12.28 23.83
CA SER A 31 6.19 -12.89 23.21
C SER A 31 5.21 -13.38 24.28
N GLY A 32 3.92 -13.22 24.06
CA GLY A 32 2.92 -13.60 25.05
C GLY A 32 1.48 -13.24 24.70
N ASN A 33 0.59 -13.42 25.67
CA ASN A 33 -0.81 -13.04 25.50
C ASN A 33 -0.97 -11.53 25.70
N TRP A 34 -1.88 -10.91 24.97
CA TRP A 34 -2.23 -9.49 25.10
C TRP A 34 -2.55 -9.10 26.53
N THR A 35 -3.30 -9.91 27.26
CA THR A 35 -3.75 -9.60 28.63
C THR A 35 -2.70 -9.89 29.70
N ASP A 36 -1.57 -10.51 29.36
CA ASP A 36 -0.51 -10.83 30.30
C ASP A 36 0.42 -9.63 30.46
N GLY A 37 0.50 -9.07 31.67
CA GLY A 37 1.38 -7.94 31.96
C GLY A 37 2.87 -8.26 31.72
N THR A 38 3.29 -9.53 31.69
CA THR A 38 4.67 -9.91 31.37
C THR A 38 5.03 -9.73 29.89
N THR A 39 4.04 -9.61 29.01
CA THR A 39 4.22 -9.27 27.59
C THR A 39 4.66 -7.80 27.43
N TRP A 40 4.28 -6.91 28.35
CA TRP A 40 4.35 -5.47 28.19
C TRP A 40 5.36 -4.79 29.12
N SER A 41 6.02 -3.75 28.59
CA SER A 41 6.81 -2.83 29.39
C SER A 41 5.94 -2.20 30.49
N GLY A 42 6.50 -2.06 31.68
CA GLY A 42 5.74 -1.55 32.85
C GLY A 42 4.82 -2.58 33.52
N GLY A 43 4.67 -3.78 32.96
CA GLY A 43 3.91 -4.86 33.61
C GLY A 43 2.39 -4.74 33.50
N VAL A 44 1.90 -3.81 32.67
CA VAL A 44 0.47 -3.52 32.49
C VAL A 44 0.14 -3.69 31.01
N ALA A 45 -0.88 -4.50 30.74
CA ALA A 45 -1.39 -4.68 29.38
C ALA A 45 -2.26 -3.49 28.95
N PRO A 46 -2.21 -3.09 27.67
CA PRO A 46 -3.11 -2.11 27.10
C PRO A 46 -4.55 -2.61 27.11
N ALA A 47 -5.49 -1.66 27.10
CA ALA A 47 -6.90 -1.95 26.91
C ALA A 47 -7.15 -2.55 25.52
N THR A 48 -8.23 -3.30 25.37
CA THR A 48 -8.64 -3.87 24.07
C THR A 48 -9.36 -2.85 23.19
N ASP A 49 -10.07 -1.91 23.81
CA ASP A 49 -10.45 -0.64 23.18
C ASP A 49 -9.31 0.34 23.44
N VAL A 50 -8.43 0.51 22.47
CA VAL A 50 -7.27 1.42 22.52
C VAL A 50 -7.75 2.80 22.10
N ASP A 51 -7.78 3.77 23.02
CA ASP A 51 -8.37 5.10 22.80
C ASP A 51 -7.29 6.19 22.97
N GLY A 52 -6.72 6.62 21.86
CA GLY A 52 -5.66 7.64 21.80
C GLY A 52 -4.28 7.20 22.33
N ASP A 53 -4.11 5.91 22.63
CA ASP A 53 -2.85 5.33 23.11
C ASP A 53 -1.99 4.78 21.95
N ASP A 54 -0.69 4.62 22.21
CA ASP A 54 0.30 4.13 21.24
C ASP A 54 0.74 2.71 21.60
N ILE A 55 0.54 1.76 20.69
CA ILE A 55 0.90 0.34 20.84
C ILE A 55 2.04 -0.02 19.89
N ALA A 56 3.13 -0.58 20.43
CA ALA A 56 4.30 -1.04 19.68
C ALA A 56 4.63 -2.52 19.96
N ILE A 57 4.39 -3.37 18.96
CA ILE A 57 4.59 -4.82 19.01
C ILE A 57 5.83 -5.19 18.19
N THR A 58 6.81 -5.76 18.88
CA THR A 58 8.07 -6.26 18.29
C THR A 58 8.36 -7.72 18.70
N HIS A 59 7.42 -8.34 19.42
CA HIS A 59 7.43 -9.74 19.82
C HIS A 59 6.06 -10.35 19.52
N ASP A 60 5.98 -11.67 19.36
CA ASP A 60 4.71 -12.31 18.99
C ASP A 60 3.64 -12.10 20.06
N VAL A 61 2.47 -11.60 19.67
CA VAL A 61 1.35 -11.34 20.57
C VAL A 61 0.13 -12.14 20.14
N THR A 62 -0.52 -12.79 21.11
CA THR A 62 -1.81 -13.46 20.91
C THR A 62 -2.92 -12.78 21.72
N VAL A 63 -3.99 -12.40 21.04
CA VAL A 63 -5.25 -11.96 21.64
C VAL A 63 -6.21 -13.15 21.62
N VAL A 64 -6.82 -13.50 22.76
CA VAL A 64 -7.69 -14.67 22.86
C VAL A 64 -9.07 -14.26 23.35
N ASN A 65 -10.12 -14.61 22.60
CA ASN A 65 -11.54 -14.33 22.91
C ASN A 65 -11.82 -12.85 23.21
N ASN A 66 -11.15 -11.94 22.50
CA ASN A 66 -11.32 -10.50 22.64
C ASN A 66 -11.19 -9.85 21.27
N ASP A 67 -11.97 -8.80 21.04
CA ASP A 67 -11.77 -7.89 19.93
C ASP A 67 -10.66 -6.89 20.30
N ILE A 68 -9.98 -6.33 19.31
CA ILE A 68 -9.13 -5.16 19.45
C ILE A 68 -9.72 -4.04 18.61
N LYS A 69 -9.89 -2.86 19.21
CA LYS A 69 -10.48 -1.70 18.56
C LYS A 69 -9.61 -0.47 18.76
N LEU A 70 -9.24 0.19 17.67
CA LEU A 70 -8.50 1.45 17.68
C LEU A 70 -9.47 2.63 17.55
N LEU A 71 -9.39 3.55 18.49
CA LEU A 71 -10.26 4.72 18.67
C LEU A 71 -9.43 5.96 19.01
N GLY A 72 -10.01 7.15 18.85
CA GLY A 72 -9.48 8.40 19.40
C GLY A 72 -8.11 8.79 18.88
N GLY A 73 -7.76 8.36 17.66
CA GLY A 73 -6.44 8.58 17.06
C GLY A 73 -5.36 7.66 17.59
N ALA A 74 -5.71 6.50 18.15
CA ALA A 74 -4.75 5.50 18.62
C ALA A 74 -3.79 5.06 17.49
N SER A 75 -2.54 4.80 17.87
CA SER A 75 -1.54 4.23 16.97
C SER A 75 -1.25 2.79 17.35
N PHE A 76 -1.18 1.90 16.36
CA PHE A 76 -0.84 0.50 16.54
C PHE A 76 0.21 0.12 15.51
N SER A 77 1.36 -0.36 15.96
CA SER A 77 2.44 -0.86 15.10
C SER A 77 2.84 -2.28 15.49
N ALA A 78 2.98 -3.17 14.50
CA ALA A 78 3.51 -4.50 14.66
C ALA A 78 4.60 -4.78 13.61
N THR A 79 5.86 -4.81 14.06
CA THR A 79 7.03 -4.90 13.17
C THR A 79 7.80 -6.18 13.43
N GLY A 80 7.96 -7.01 12.40
CA GLY A 80 8.73 -8.26 12.46
C GLY A 80 8.18 -9.30 13.45
N ALA A 81 6.94 -9.13 13.88
CA ALA A 81 6.28 -9.95 14.90
C ALA A 81 4.99 -10.56 14.36
N SER A 82 4.63 -11.72 14.88
CA SER A 82 3.32 -12.33 14.60
C SER A 82 2.27 -11.69 15.50
N PHE A 83 1.15 -11.27 14.93
CA PHE A 83 -0.01 -10.81 15.69
C PHE A 83 -1.18 -11.75 15.41
N THR A 84 -1.65 -12.44 16.45
CA THR A 84 -2.68 -13.48 16.31
C THR A 84 -3.92 -13.10 17.10
N MET A 85 -5.04 -12.99 16.41
CA MET A 85 -6.38 -12.84 16.98
C MET A 85 -7.08 -14.20 16.99
N ALA A 86 -7.03 -14.88 18.13
CA ALA A 86 -7.75 -16.13 18.36
C ALA A 86 -9.15 -15.81 18.92
N ASN A 87 -10.14 -15.79 18.04
CA ASN A 87 -11.53 -15.46 18.33
C ASN A 87 -11.82 -14.00 18.68
N GLY A 88 -11.57 -13.09 17.75
CA GLY A 88 -12.00 -11.71 17.86
C GLY A 88 -11.69 -10.91 16.61
N ASN A 89 -12.38 -9.80 16.43
CA ASN A 89 -12.17 -8.88 15.33
C ASN A 89 -11.05 -7.90 15.65
N PHE A 90 -10.33 -7.49 14.61
CA PHE A 90 -9.46 -6.31 14.66
C PHE A 90 -10.17 -5.16 13.95
N THR A 91 -10.43 -4.06 14.65
CA THR A 91 -11.21 -2.94 14.15
C THR A 91 -10.44 -1.63 14.27
N VAL A 92 -10.35 -0.88 13.19
CA VAL A 92 -9.84 0.49 13.17
C VAL A 92 -11.01 1.44 12.93
N GLU A 93 -11.45 2.14 13.97
CA GLU A 93 -12.52 3.14 13.86
C GLU A 93 -11.95 4.53 13.62
N ASP A 94 -11.01 4.97 14.47
CA ASP A 94 -10.35 6.27 14.41
C ASP A 94 -8.92 6.09 14.93
N GLY A 95 -7.95 6.03 14.02
CA GLY A 95 -6.58 5.67 14.35
C GLY A 95 -5.84 5.01 13.20
N LEU A 96 -4.61 4.60 13.49
CA LEU A 96 -3.67 4.04 12.53
C LEU A 96 -3.21 2.65 12.99
N ALA A 97 -3.34 1.65 12.11
CA ALA A 97 -2.75 0.34 12.27
C ALA A 97 -1.68 0.10 11.20
N GLU A 98 -0.47 -0.22 11.60
CA GLU A 98 0.67 -0.51 10.73
C GLU A 98 1.22 -1.91 11.06
N PHE A 99 1.32 -2.76 10.03
CA PHE A 99 1.95 -4.07 10.11
C PHE A 99 3.08 -4.12 9.09
N GLU A 100 4.28 -4.50 9.55
CA GLU A 100 5.48 -4.56 8.70
C GLU A 100 6.23 -5.86 8.94
N GLY A 101 6.56 -6.60 7.88
CA GLY A 101 7.35 -7.83 7.97
C GLY A 101 6.65 -8.91 8.80
N CYS A 102 5.32 -8.94 8.78
CA CYS A 102 4.53 -9.76 9.67
C CYS A 102 4.37 -11.18 9.09
N ASN A 103 4.84 -12.19 9.83
CA ASN A 103 4.84 -13.57 9.32
C ASN A 103 3.45 -14.19 9.27
N VAL A 104 2.53 -13.83 10.17
CA VAL A 104 1.12 -14.18 10.02
C VAL A 104 0.26 -13.21 10.86
N LEU A 105 -0.61 -12.44 10.22
CA LEU A 105 -1.78 -11.85 10.89
C LEU A 105 -2.94 -12.83 10.77
N VAL A 106 -3.22 -13.58 11.84
CA VAL A 106 -4.30 -14.58 11.83
C VAL A 106 -5.51 -14.07 12.58
N VAL A 107 -6.63 -13.97 11.89
CA VAL A 107 -7.95 -13.66 12.45
C VAL A 107 -8.87 -14.84 12.16
N HIS A 108 -8.56 -16.01 12.73
CA HIS A 108 -9.29 -17.25 12.46
C HIS A 108 -10.77 -17.13 12.83
N GLY A 109 -11.63 -17.18 11.81
CA GLY A 109 -13.09 -17.09 11.94
C GLY A 109 -13.63 -15.70 12.29
N PHE A 110 -12.86 -14.62 12.11
CA PHE A 110 -13.27 -13.24 12.41
C PHE A 110 -12.75 -12.27 11.35
N SER A 111 -13.11 -10.99 11.48
CA SER A 111 -12.86 -9.97 10.47
C SER A 111 -11.75 -8.99 10.87
N ILE A 112 -11.10 -8.42 9.86
CA ILE A 112 -10.35 -7.16 9.97
C ILE A 112 -11.21 -6.07 9.35
N GLN A 113 -11.44 -4.97 10.07
CA GLN A 113 -12.40 -3.96 9.68
C GLN A 113 -11.87 -2.54 9.88
N ILE A 114 -12.02 -1.71 8.86
CA ILE A 114 -11.92 -0.25 8.97
C ILE A 114 -13.35 0.28 8.87
N THR A 115 -13.84 0.96 9.91
CA THR A 115 -15.28 1.25 10.02
C THR A 115 -15.64 2.71 9.77
N THR A 116 -14.67 3.63 9.78
CA THR A 116 -14.92 5.05 9.50
C THR A 116 -13.81 5.64 8.63
N ALA A 117 -14.04 6.86 8.15
CA ALA A 117 -13.11 7.61 7.32
C ALA A 117 -11.80 8.00 8.04
N ASP A 118 -11.81 8.03 9.37
CA ASP A 118 -10.65 8.39 10.19
C ASP A 118 -9.76 7.16 10.52
N GLY A 119 -10.18 5.96 10.12
CA GLY A 119 -9.41 4.74 10.28
C GLY A 119 -8.47 4.47 9.11
N SER A 120 -7.23 4.10 9.41
CA SER A 120 -6.24 3.71 8.40
C SER A 120 -5.53 2.40 8.76
N LEU A 121 -5.33 1.54 7.76
CA LEU A 121 -4.58 0.29 7.88
C LEU A 121 -3.52 0.20 6.79
N PHE A 122 -2.28 0.00 7.20
CA PHE A 122 -1.13 -0.23 6.34
C PHE A 122 -0.54 -1.59 6.65
N MET A 123 -0.30 -2.39 5.63
CA MET A 123 0.36 -3.68 5.75
C MET A 123 1.43 -3.81 4.67
N THR A 124 2.65 -4.10 5.08
CA THR A 124 3.79 -4.28 4.18
C THR A 124 4.54 -5.57 4.52
N ASP A 125 4.95 -6.31 3.49
CA ASP A 125 5.75 -7.54 3.61
C ASP A 125 5.12 -8.56 4.58
N CYS A 126 3.83 -8.82 4.37
CA CYS A 126 2.99 -9.54 5.33
C CYS A 126 2.34 -10.79 4.73
N GLU A 127 2.22 -11.85 5.53
CA GLU A 127 1.30 -12.97 5.27
C GLU A 127 0.07 -12.82 6.18
N VAL A 128 -1.13 -12.90 5.61
CA VAL A 128 -2.38 -12.55 6.28
C VAL A 128 -3.43 -13.63 6.09
N ASP A 129 -4.05 -14.09 7.17
CA ASP A 129 -5.14 -15.07 7.18
C ASP A 129 -6.35 -14.45 7.88
N VAL A 130 -7.40 -14.14 7.12
CA VAL A 130 -8.65 -13.57 7.61
C VAL A 130 -9.75 -14.60 7.45
N GLY A 131 -10.22 -15.16 8.57
CA GLY A 131 -11.22 -16.23 8.52
C GLY A 131 -12.67 -15.79 8.31
N GLN A 132 -12.93 -14.48 8.15
CA GLN A 132 -14.19 -13.96 7.62
C GLN A 132 -13.92 -12.85 6.60
N ASN A 133 -14.27 -11.60 6.93
CA ASN A 133 -14.28 -10.49 5.99
C ASN A 133 -13.07 -9.57 6.24
N PHE A 134 -12.47 -9.08 5.16
CA PHE A 134 -11.51 -7.98 5.21
C PHE A 134 -12.14 -6.73 4.63
N GLN A 135 -12.66 -5.87 5.49
CA GLN A 135 -13.58 -4.80 5.13
C GLN A 135 -12.96 -3.42 5.36
N ASN A 136 -13.07 -2.55 4.34
CA ASN A 136 -12.87 -1.11 4.48
C ASN A 136 -14.20 -0.40 4.19
N SER A 137 -14.79 0.23 5.19
CA SER A 137 -16.13 0.83 5.07
C SER A 137 -16.10 2.32 4.73
N GLU A 138 -15.07 3.09 5.06
CA GLU A 138 -14.96 4.52 4.69
C GLU A 138 -13.50 5.03 4.71
N GLY A 139 -12.55 4.26 5.27
CA GLY A 139 -11.19 4.70 5.57
C GLY A 139 -10.17 4.37 4.50
N ILE A 140 -8.91 4.26 4.89
CA ILE A 140 -7.78 4.02 3.99
C ILE A 140 -7.18 2.64 4.27
N ARG A 141 -7.07 1.80 3.23
CA ARG A 141 -6.31 0.54 3.28
C ARG A 141 -5.19 0.56 2.26
N TYR A 142 -3.97 0.30 2.72
CA TYR A 142 -2.79 0.16 1.87
C TYR A 142 -2.14 -1.19 2.14
N LEU A 143 -2.01 -2.01 1.10
CA LEU A 143 -1.35 -3.32 1.15
C LEU A 143 -0.22 -3.34 0.12
N GLU A 144 0.98 -3.67 0.55
CA GLU A 144 2.16 -3.82 -0.32
C GLU A 144 2.91 -5.11 0.01
N ASN A 145 3.19 -5.95 -0.99
CA ASN A 145 3.87 -7.25 -0.80
C ASN A 145 3.12 -8.13 0.22
N VAL A 146 1.80 -8.27 0.04
CA VAL A 146 0.93 -9.00 0.97
C VAL A 146 0.41 -10.28 0.34
N CYS A 147 0.68 -11.42 0.98
CA CYS A 147 0.11 -12.72 0.65
C CYS A 147 -1.07 -12.91 1.56
N MET A 148 -2.24 -13.22 1.03
CA MET A 148 -3.39 -13.34 1.89
C MET A 148 -4.41 -14.39 1.51
N VAL A 149 -5.04 -14.93 2.54
CA VAL A 149 -6.23 -15.75 2.45
C VAL A 149 -7.37 -15.04 3.17
N VAL A 150 -8.49 -14.89 2.49
CA VAL A 150 -9.74 -14.38 3.06
C VAL A 150 -10.81 -15.45 2.88
N ASP A 151 -11.34 -15.97 3.97
CA ASP A 151 -12.32 -17.06 3.87
C ASP A 151 -13.68 -16.58 3.36
N GLU A 152 -14.06 -15.32 3.61
CA GLU A 152 -15.27 -14.68 3.08
C GLU A 152 -14.92 -13.51 2.15
N ASN A 153 -15.39 -12.29 2.41
CA ASN A 153 -15.33 -11.20 1.44
C ASN A 153 -14.13 -10.28 1.67
N PHE A 154 -13.47 -9.92 0.57
CA PHE A 154 -12.62 -8.73 0.51
C PHE A 154 -13.51 -7.56 0.04
N GLN A 155 -13.73 -6.57 0.88
CA GLN A 155 -14.69 -5.50 0.60
C GLN A 155 -14.07 -4.12 0.79
N ASN A 156 -14.27 -3.24 -0.18
CA ASN A 156 -14.14 -1.79 -0.06
C ASN A 156 -15.54 -1.19 -0.29
N ALA A 157 -16.03 -0.42 0.68
CA ALA A 157 -17.40 0.06 0.74
C ALA A 157 -17.53 1.54 1.09
N LYS A 158 -16.93 2.40 0.25
CA LYS A 158 -16.72 3.87 0.31
C LYS A 158 -15.33 4.27 0.80
N GLY A 159 -14.44 3.31 1.02
CA GLY A 159 -13.06 3.57 1.37
C GLY A 159 -12.17 3.81 0.15
N THR A 160 -10.90 4.09 0.45
CA THR A 160 -9.81 4.14 -0.53
C THR A 160 -8.84 3.00 -0.28
N ASP A 161 -8.66 2.16 -1.31
CA ASP A 161 -7.77 1.00 -1.26
C ASP A 161 -6.65 1.12 -2.29
N THR A 162 -5.43 0.83 -1.86
CA THR A 162 -4.26 0.68 -2.72
C THR A 162 -3.64 -0.69 -2.46
N LEU A 163 -3.57 -1.53 -3.50
CA LEU A 163 -3.04 -2.89 -3.46
C LEU A 163 -1.85 -2.97 -4.42
N ILE A 164 -0.66 -3.28 -3.91
CA ILE A 164 0.58 -3.37 -4.70
C ILE A 164 1.25 -4.71 -4.41
N ASN A 165 1.52 -5.51 -5.43
CA ASN A 165 2.12 -6.85 -5.27
C ASN A 165 1.36 -7.70 -4.23
N VAL A 166 0.03 -7.68 -4.30
CA VAL A 166 -0.84 -8.47 -3.42
C VAL A 166 -1.22 -9.76 -4.14
N CYS A 167 -0.96 -10.90 -3.51
CA CYS A 167 -1.52 -12.17 -3.96
C CYS A 167 -2.60 -12.62 -2.96
N ALA A 168 -3.83 -12.75 -3.42
CA ALA A 168 -4.98 -13.02 -2.57
C ALA A 168 -5.83 -14.21 -3.04
N ILE A 169 -6.11 -15.14 -2.13
CA ILE A 169 -7.12 -16.19 -2.29
C ILE A 169 -8.34 -15.81 -1.46
N ILE A 170 -9.47 -15.55 -2.11
CA ILE A 170 -10.69 -15.02 -1.48
C ILE A 170 -11.85 -16.00 -1.65
N GLY A 171 -12.57 -16.27 -0.57
CA GLY A 171 -13.57 -17.34 -0.55
C GLY A 171 -12.91 -18.73 -0.52
N ASN A 172 -11.83 -18.89 0.24
CA ASN A 172 -11.10 -20.16 0.32
C ASN A 172 -11.96 -21.27 0.96
N ASP A 173 -12.51 -21.01 2.15
CA ASP A 173 -13.38 -21.94 2.87
C ASP A 173 -14.88 -21.62 2.77
N SER A 174 -15.27 -20.58 2.01
CA SER A 174 -16.67 -20.16 1.82
C SER A 174 -16.95 -19.55 0.43
N SER A 175 -18.17 -19.05 0.19
CA SER A 175 -18.48 -18.24 -0.99
C SER A 175 -18.18 -16.76 -0.73
N GLY A 176 -16.90 -16.39 -0.83
CA GLY A 176 -16.40 -15.03 -0.65
C GLY A 176 -16.32 -14.25 -1.95
N ASN A 177 -16.60 -12.94 -1.94
CA ASN A 177 -16.45 -12.08 -3.12
C ASN A 177 -15.35 -11.04 -2.90
N PHE A 178 -14.76 -10.60 -4.01
CA PHE A 178 -14.00 -9.34 -4.05
C PHE A 178 -14.96 -8.23 -4.48
N GLN A 179 -15.13 -7.21 -3.63
CA GLN A 179 -16.18 -6.20 -3.77
C GLN A 179 -15.61 -4.80 -3.65
N ASN A 180 -15.65 -4.05 -4.75
CA ASN A 180 -15.46 -2.61 -4.76
C ASN A 180 -16.85 -1.96 -4.92
N ASP A 181 -17.46 -1.57 -3.80
CA ASP A 181 -18.85 -1.11 -3.75
C ASP A 181 -18.99 0.36 -4.14
N SER A 182 -20.22 0.84 -4.25
CA SER A 182 -20.51 2.22 -4.64
C SER A 182 -19.74 3.26 -3.84
N ASP A 183 -19.26 4.28 -4.55
CA ASP A 183 -18.50 5.42 -4.02
C ASP A 183 -17.13 5.05 -3.44
N SER A 184 -16.63 3.82 -3.71
CA SER A 184 -15.29 3.37 -3.34
C SER A 184 -14.25 3.69 -4.43
N SER A 185 -13.00 3.88 -4.01
CA SER A 185 -11.84 4.01 -4.90
C SER A 185 -10.85 2.89 -4.67
N MET A 186 -10.42 2.23 -5.75
CA MET A 186 -9.48 1.12 -5.68
C MET A 186 -8.40 1.25 -6.75
N HIS A 187 -7.15 1.24 -6.31
CA HIS A 187 -5.97 1.13 -7.15
C HIS A 187 -5.31 -0.22 -6.92
N ILE A 188 -5.06 -0.95 -8.00
CA ILE A 188 -4.43 -2.27 -7.95
C ILE A 188 -3.22 -2.25 -8.86
N GLU A 189 -2.10 -2.73 -8.38
CA GLU A 189 -0.87 -2.86 -9.13
C GLU A 189 -0.20 -4.19 -8.81
N ASP A 190 0.30 -4.87 -9.85
CA ASP A 190 1.05 -6.12 -9.72
C ASP A 190 0.41 -7.20 -8.86
N SER A 191 -0.93 -7.19 -8.79
CA SER A 191 -1.66 -8.04 -7.86
C SER A 191 -2.41 -9.16 -8.57
N GLU A 192 -2.62 -10.23 -7.82
CA GLU A 192 -3.17 -11.50 -8.27
C GLU A 192 -4.33 -11.91 -7.37
N PHE A 193 -5.46 -12.29 -7.97
CA PHE A 193 -6.66 -12.67 -7.22
C PHE A 193 -7.22 -14.02 -7.70
N HIS A 194 -7.35 -14.95 -6.77
CA HIS A 194 -8.02 -16.23 -6.97
C HIS A 194 -9.28 -16.30 -6.13
N LEU A 195 -10.41 -16.57 -6.78
CA LEU A 195 -11.71 -16.73 -6.16
C LEU A 195 -12.28 -18.11 -6.54
N PRO A 196 -12.11 -19.13 -5.68
CA PRO A 196 -12.64 -20.47 -5.95
C PRO A 196 -14.15 -20.48 -6.15
N ASN A 197 -14.89 -19.74 -5.32
CA ASN A 197 -16.36 -19.74 -5.27
C ASN A 197 -16.95 -18.32 -5.14
N GLY A 198 -16.36 -17.36 -5.85
CA GLY A 198 -16.60 -15.93 -5.63
C GLY A 198 -16.67 -15.09 -6.89
N ASN A 199 -17.33 -13.95 -6.83
CA ASN A 199 -17.33 -12.96 -7.91
C ASN A 199 -16.30 -11.87 -7.63
N PHE A 200 -15.73 -11.32 -8.70
CA PHE A 200 -14.97 -10.08 -8.66
C PHE A 200 -15.87 -8.94 -9.15
N GLN A 201 -16.16 -7.97 -8.31
CA GLN A 201 -17.25 -7.01 -8.51
C GLN A 201 -16.77 -5.57 -8.36
N ASN A 202 -16.96 -4.75 -9.39
CA ASN A 202 -16.83 -3.30 -9.33
C ASN A 202 -18.21 -2.65 -9.54
N GLN A 203 -18.83 -2.17 -8.46
CA GLN A 203 -20.23 -1.70 -8.48
C GLN A 203 -20.39 -0.31 -9.09
N SER A 204 -21.64 0.11 -9.32
CA SER A 204 -21.96 1.45 -9.83
C SER A 204 -21.35 2.55 -8.94
N ASN A 205 -20.81 3.60 -9.57
CA ASN A 205 -20.07 4.71 -8.93
C ASN A 205 -18.74 4.35 -8.26
N ALA A 206 -18.34 3.08 -8.25
CA ALA A 206 -17.01 2.69 -7.82
C ALA A 206 -15.97 2.97 -8.91
N VAL A 207 -14.73 3.22 -8.51
CA VAL A 207 -13.58 3.39 -9.42
C VAL A 207 -12.57 2.27 -9.16
N LEU A 208 -12.17 1.56 -10.21
CA LEU A 208 -11.11 0.55 -10.17
C LEU A 208 -10.08 0.83 -11.28
N SER A 209 -8.82 0.98 -10.89
CA SER A 209 -7.71 1.38 -11.78
C SER A 209 -6.44 0.56 -11.57
N GLY A 210 -5.51 0.60 -12.53
CA GLY A 210 -4.16 0.01 -12.42
C GLY A 210 -3.92 -1.26 -13.27
N ASN A 211 -3.33 -2.30 -12.70
CA ASN A 211 -3.01 -3.58 -13.36
C ASN A 211 -3.26 -4.77 -12.42
N ILE A 212 -3.92 -5.81 -12.95
CA ILE A 212 -4.09 -7.12 -12.33
C ILE A 212 -3.29 -8.14 -13.14
N THR A 213 -2.26 -8.73 -12.54
CA THR A 213 -1.36 -9.69 -13.20
C THR A 213 -2.07 -11.00 -13.53
N ALA A 214 -2.85 -11.53 -12.57
CA ALA A 214 -3.62 -12.74 -12.74
C ALA A 214 -4.97 -12.67 -12.03
N LEU A 215 -6.04 -13.07 -12.73
CA LEU A 215 -7.39 -13.14 -12.17
C LEU A 215 -8.05 -14.48 -12.46
N TRP A 216 -8.25 -15.28 -11.42
CA TRP A 216 -8.84 -16.61 -11.54
C TRP A 216 -10.18 -16.71 -10.80
N LEU A 217 -11.27 -16.82 -11.55
CA LEU A 217 -12.62 -17.01 -11.00
C LEU A 217 -13.13 -18.40 -11.39
N GLU A 218 -12.85 -19.41 -10.55
CA GLU A 218 -13.16 -20.82 -10.86
C GLU A 218 -14.66 -21.08 -10.99
N ASN A 219 -15.46 -20.53 -10.08
CA ASN A 219 -16.92 -20.67 -10.08
C ASN A 219 -17.58 -19.29 -9.94
N GLY A 220 -17.01 -18.28 -10.58
CA GLY A 220 -17.34 -16.87 -10.37
C GLY A 220 -17.58 -16.06 -11.63
N ASN A 221 -18.17 -14.88 -11.45
CA ASN A 221 -18.35 -13.87 -12.49
C ASN A 221 -17.37 -12.71 -12.31
N LEU A 222 -16.88 -12.16 -13.42
CA LEU A 222 -16.15 -10.89 -13.47
C LEU A 222 -17.13 -9.78 -13.85
N GLN A 223 -17.48 -8.94 -12.89
CA GLN A 223 -18.57 -7.98 -12.98
C GLN A 223 -18.09 -6.55 -12.83
N ASN A 224 -18.50 -5.69 -13.75
CA ASN A 224 -18.28 -4.25 -13.70
C ASN A 224 -19.54 -3.47 -14.08
N ASP A 225 -20.02 -2.67 -13.13
CA ASP A 225 -21.07 -1.65 -13.29
C ASP A 225 -20.53 -0.22 -13.01
N GLY A 226 -19.26 -0.09 -12.60
CA GLY A 226 -18.58 1.16 -12.26
C GLY A 226 -17.60 1.65 -13.33
N ALA A 227 -16.74 2.60 -12.92
CA ALA A 227 -15.61 3.05 -13.73
C ALA A 227 -14.46 2.05 -13.61
N TRP A 228 -14.01 1.53 -14.75
CA TRP A 228 -12.94 0.55 -14.83
C TRP A 228 -11.86 1.03 -15.80
N SER A 229 -10.62 1.09 -15.32
CA SER A 229 -9.43 1.38 -16.13
C SER A 229 -8.26 0.42 -15.87
N ALA A 230 -8.43 -0.60 -15.01
CA ALA A 230 -7.38 -1.57 -14.77
C ALA A 230 -7.17 -2.52 -15.95
N GLN A 231 -5.92 -2.76 -16.33
CA GLN A 231 -5.56 -3.80 -17.30
C GLN A 231 -5.46 -5.15 -16.59
N VAL A 232 -6.02 -6.21 -17.18
CA VAL A 232 -5.81 -7.58 -16.68
C VAL A 232 -4.85 -8.28 -17.62
N ALA A 233 -3.73 -8.82 -17.11
CA ALA A 233 -2.73 -9.47 -17.95
C ALA A 233 -3.09 -10.94 -18.25
N ASN A 234 -3.53 -11.69 -17.24
CA ASN A 234 -3.94 -13.09 -17.36
C ASN A 234 -5.27 -13.31 -16.65
N TYR A 235 -6.19 -14.05 -17.27
CA TYR A 235 -7.47 -14.35 -16.62
C TYR A 235 -8.07 -15.68 -17.06
N CYS A 236 -8.79 -16.29 -16.13
CA CYS A 236 -9.69 -17.40 -16.39
C CYS A 236 -10.98 -17.20 -15.58
N VAL A 237 -12.11 -17.09 -16.26
CA VAL A 237 -13.44 -16.85 -15.67
C VAL A 237 -14.41 -17.87 -16.21
N SER A 238 -14.88 -18.77 -15.35
CA SER A 238 -15.76 -19.88 -15.76
C SER A 238 -17.20 -19.46 -16.03
N GLN A 239 -17.66 -18.36 -15.43
CA GLN A 239 -19.02 -17.85 -15.67
C GLN A 239 -19.00 -16.63 -16.62
N SER A 240 -19.69 -15.53 -16.25
CA SER A 240 -19.85 -14.36 -17.11
C SER A 240 -18.79 -13.29 -16.86
N VAL A 241 -18.51 -12.52 -17.92
CA VAL A 241 -17.61 -11.36 -17.90
C VAL A 241 -18.38 -10.15 -18.43
N THR A 242 -18.48 -9.08 -17.63
CA THR A 242 -19.09 -7.80 -18.07
C THR A 242 -18.09 -6.66 -18.21
N VAL A 243 -16.82 -6.87 -17.82
CA VAL A 243 -15.72 -5.92 -18.06
C VAL A 243 -15.49 -5.74 -19.56
N ASN A 244 -15.18 -4.50 -19.97
CA ASN A 244 -14.93 -4.16 -21.37
C ASN A 244 -13.68 -4.90 -21.89
N SER A 245 -13.79 -5.52 -23.07
CA SER A 245 -12.71 -6.29 -23.68
C SER A 245 -11.45 -5.49 -24.02
N THR A 246 -11.47 -4.15 -23.95
CA THR A 246 -10.27 -3.30 -24.10
C THR A 246 -9.29 -3.46 -22.93
N TYR A 247 -9.79 -3.91 -21.77
CA TYR A 247 -9.01 -4.11 -20.54
C TYR A 247 -8.63 -5.58 -20.30
N LEU A 248 -8.99 -6.45 -21.23
CA LEU A 248 -8.81 -7.90 -21.11
C LEU A 248 -8.03 -8.42 -22.33
N PRO A 249 -7.22 -9.47 -22.17
CA PRO A 249 -6.64 -10.19 -23.28
C PRO A 249 -7.71 -10.81 -24.17
N ALA A 250 -7.40 -10.96 -25.46
CA ALA A 250 -8.32 -11.49 -26.46
C ALA A 250 -8.76 -12.95 -26.18
N SER A 251 -7.98 -13.68 -25.39
CA SER A 251 -8.25 -15.06 -24.98
C SER A 251 -7.94 -15.25 -23.49
N GLN A 252 -8.71 -16.10 -22.84
CA GLN A 252 -8.43 -16.56 -21.47
C GLN A 252 -7.28 -17.57 -21.44
N ASP A 253 -6.50 -17.58 -20.36
CA ASP A 253 -5.45 -18.57 -20.11
C ASP A 253 -5.85 -19.52 -18.98
N CYS A 254 -6.89 -20.32 -19.19
CA CYS A 254 -7.33 -21.28 -18.18
C CYS A 254 -6.40 -22.49 -17.98
N ALA A 255 -5.36 -22.65 -18.80
CA ALA A 255 -4.41 -23.76 -18.67
C ALA A 255 -3.23 -23.38 -17.78
N GLY A 256 -2.74 -22.14 -17.87
CA GLY A 256 -1.62 -21.61 -17.09
C GLY A 256 -2.03 -20.83 -15.84
N ILE A 257 -3.30 -20.41 -15.69
CA ILE A 257 -3.71 -19.50 -14.61
C ILE A 257 -3.36 -19.99 -13.20
N ALA A 258 -3.37 -21.31 -12.96
CA ALA A 258 -3.10 -21.87 -11.64
C ALA A 258 -1.63 -21.69 -11.21
N ASP A 259 -0.70 -21.49 -12.15
CA ASP A 259 0.73 -21.35 -11.85
C ASP A 259 1.05 -20.04 -11.11
N PHE A 260 0.20 -19.01 -11.26
CA PHE A 260 0.31 -17.74 -10.51
C PHE A 260 -0.01 -17.92 -9.02
N PHE A 261 -0.86 -18.88 -8.67
CA PHE A 261 -1.36 -19.07 -7.30
C PHE A 261 -0.71 -20.26 -6.57
N ASN A 262 0.30 -20.90 -7.16
CA ASN A 262 0.94 -22.09 -6.59
C ASN A 262 2.48 -22.03 -6.63
N PRO A 263 3.13 -21.40 -5.62
CA PRO A 263 2.51 -20.73 -4.48
C PRO A 263 1.98 -19.34 -4.86
N CYS A 264 0.98 -18.86 -4.11
CA CYS A 264 0.61 -17.46 -4.09
C CYS A 264 1.81 -16.65 -3.60
N ASN A 265 2.42 -15.85 -4.47
CA ASN A 265 3.67 -15.17 -4.20
C ASN A 265 3.44 -13.67 -4.09
N CYS A 266 3.81 -13.12 -2.94
CA CYS A 266 3.81 -11.70 -2.63
C CYS A 266 5.17 -11.27 -2.08
N ALA A 267 6.16 -12.17 -2.11
CA ALA A 267 7.50 -11.77 -1.73
C ALA A 267 7.83 -10.54 -2.59
N PRO A 268 8.37 -9.47 -1.98
CA PRO A 268 8.92 -8.38 -2.76
C PRO A 268 9.79 -9.02 -3.81
N ASP A 269 9.60 -8.68 -5.08
CA ASP A 269 10.45 -9.22 -6.12
C ASP A 269 11.90 -8.99 -5.65
N PRO A 270 12.69 -10.05 -5.35
CA PRO A 270 14.05 -9.86 -4.84
C PRO A 270 14.90 -9.07 -5.83
N GLU A 271 14.39 -8.96 -7.07
CA GLU A 271 14.99 -8.24 -8.15
C GLU A 271 14.40 -6.84 -8.34
N VAL A 272 13.31 -6.44 -7.66
CA VAL A 272 12.80 -5.07 -7.65
C VAL A 272 12.59 -4.55 -6.22
N THR A 273 13.36 -3.53 -5.81
CA THR A 273 13.26 -2.97 -4.45
C THR A 273 13.01 -1.46 -4.49
N THR A 274 11.96 -0.99 -3.83
CA THR A 274 11.71 0.44 -3.64
C THR A 274 12.78 1.08 -2.74
N LEU A 275 13.21 2.28 -3.11
CA LEU A 275 14.11 3.12 -2.32
C LEU A 275 13.66 4.58 -2.40
N CYS A 276 14.32 5.45 -1.61
CA CYS A 276 14.06 6.89 -1.66
C CYS A 276 12.63 7.28 -1.27
N ILE A 277 12.06 6.54 -0.32
CA ILE A 277 10.82 6.94 0.33
C ILE A 277 11.13 8.17 1.21
N ALA A 278 10.17 9.09 1.25
CA ALA A 278 10.23 10.36 1.95
C ALA A 278 9.85 10.22 3.44
N ASP A 279 10.61 9.39 4.17
CA ASP A 279 10.31 8.95 5.55
C ASP A 279 11.28 9.48 6.61
N GLN A 280 12.36 10.14 6.21
CA GLN A 280 13.47 10.52 7.11
C GLN A 280 13.56 12.02 7.35
N ASN A 281 12.48 12.75 7.09
CA ASN A 281 12.39 14.18 7.30
C ASN A 281 13.46 14.95 6.51
N ASP A 282 13.81 14.43 5.33
CA ASP A 282 14.88 14.90 4.45
C ASP A 282 14.37 15.51 3.15
N CYS A 283 13.06 15.47 2.93
CA CYS A 283 12.45 16.19 1.83
C CYS A 283 12.75 17.70 1.92
N PRO A 284 13.00 18.36 0.76
CA PRO A 284 13.07 19.82 0.72
C PRO A 284 11.86 20.42 1.44
N CYS A 285 11.94 21.62 2.01
CA CYS A 285 10.77 22.32 2.61
C CYS A 285 9.90 21.55 3.65
N GLY A 286 10.29 20.35 4.10
CA GLY A 286 9.52 19.52 5.02
C GLY A 286 8.25 18.91 4.39
N ASN A 287 8.27 18.61 3.09
CA ASN A 287 7.16 17.98 2.37
C ASN A 287 7.31 16.44 2.32
N ASP A 288 7.70 15.83 3.43
CA ASP A 288 7.81 14.37 3.57
C ASP A 288 6.45 13.69 3.39
N PHE A 289 6.46 12.45 2.89
CA PHE A 289 5.25 11.67 2.61
C PHE A 289 5.53 10.17 2.81
N PRO A 290 4.81 9.47 3.70
CA PRO A 290 5.01 8.05 3.94
C PRO A 290 4.76 7.20 2.69
N GLY A 291 5.64 6.23 2.42
CA GLY A 291 5.45 5.23 1.35
C GLY A 291 5.84 5.66 -0.07
N SER A 292 6.10 6.95 -0.33
CA SER A 292 6.45 7.42 -1.69
C SER A 292 7.43 8.59 -1.70
N GLY A 293 7.57 9.31 -2.82
CA GLY A 293 8.43 10.49 -2.93
C GLY A 293 7.88 11.71 -2.19
N CYS A 294 8.65 12.80 -2.11
CA CYS A 294 8.21 14.02 -1.44
C CYS A 294 6.90 14.57 -2.02
N SER A 295 6.04 15.12 -1.16
CA SER A 295 4.69 15.58 -1.52
C SER A 295 4.69 16.69 -2.59
N ASN A 296 3.89 16.53 -3.63
CA ASN A 296 3.76 17.46 -4.75
C ASN A 296 2.58 18.44 -4.57
N GLY A 297 2.29 19.25 -5.58
CA GLY A 297 1.25 20.30 -5.52
C GLY A 297 -0.17 19.79 -5.32
N THR A 298 -0.42 18.48 -5.42
CA THR A 298 -1.70 17.82 -5.11
C THR A 298 -1.82 17.41 -3.64
N GLY A 299 -0.73 17.43 -2.88
CA GLY A 299 -0.65 16.92 -1.51
C GLY A 299 -0.19 15.46 -1.42
N GLN A 300 -0.11 14.72 -2.53
CA GLN A 300 0.37 13.34 -2.58
C GLN A 300 1.87 13.26 -2.85
N GLY A 301 2.53 12.21 -2.36
CA GLY A 301 3.87 11.82 -2.78
C GLY A 301 3.80 10.92 -4.02
N ALA A 302 4.58 11.21 -5.05
CA ALA A 302 4.56 10.42 -6.27
C ALA A 302 5.35 9.11 -6.10
N LEU A 303 4.78 8.00 -6.57
CA LEU A 303 5.35 6.65 -6.41
C LEU A 303 5.89 6.14 -7.75
N LEU A 304 6.98 5.37 -7.69
CA LEU A 304 7.45 4.56 -8.80
C LEU A 304 7.44 3.08 -8.41
N THR A 305 6.86 2.27 -9.27
CA THR A 305 6.67 0.82 -9.15
C THR A 305 7.00 0.16 -10.48
N ALA A 306 7.04 -1.19 -10.51
CA ALA A 306 7.29 -1.93 -11.74
C ALA A 306 6.55 -3.26 -11.80
N SER A 307 6.07 -3.58 -13.00
CA SER A 307 5.39 -4.83 -13.35
C SER A 307 6.13 -5.61 -14.45
N GLY A 308 5.81 -6.89 -14.61
CA GLY A 308 6.45 -7.77 -15.60
C GLY A 308 7.62 -8.55 -15.01
N SER A 309 8.62 -8.90 -15.82
CA SER A 309 9.82 -9.60 -15.35
C SER A 309 11.08 -8.75 -15.51
N THR A 310 12.09 -8.99 -14.67
CA THR A 310 13.42 -8.38 -14.83
C THR A 310 14.27 -9.06 -15.91
N SER A 311 13.71 -10.00 -16.69
CA SER A 311 14.44 -10.76 -17.70
C SER A 311 14.84 -9.86 -18.86
N VAL A 312 16.15 -9.78 -19.11
CA VAL A 312 16.70 -9.07 -20.27
C VAL A 312 16.22 -9.69 -21.58
N ALA A 313 16.06 -11.02 -21.64
CA ALA A 313 15.57 -11.69 -22.83
C ALA A 313 14.07 -11.47 -23.10
N ALA A 314 13.25 -11.38 -22.05
CA ALA A 314 11.83 -11.09 -22.19
C ALA A 314 11.58 -9.62 -22.56
N ASP A 315 12.36 -8.71 -21.97
CA ASP A 315 12.23 -7.25 -22.11
C ASP A 315 10.79 -6.77 -21.89
N ASP A 316 10.11 -7.34 -20.89
CA ASP A 316 8.71 -7.10 -20.57
C ASP A 316 8.50 -6.30 -19.27
N LEU A 317 9.56 -5.81 -18.65
CA LEU A 317 9.48 -4.89 -17.51
C LEU A 317 8.78 -3.58 -17.91
N LEU A 318 7.75 -3.21 -17.15
CA LEU A 318 7.07 -1.93 -17.21
C LEU A 318 7.33 -1.14 -15.93
N LEU A 319 7.61 0.15 -16.07
CA LEU A 319 7.69 1.08 -14.95
C LEU A 319 6.41 1.91 -14.89
N HIS A 320 5.89 2.08 -13.69
CA HIS A 320 4.66 2.79 -13.39
C HIS A 320 4.95 3.95 -12.46
N ALA A 321 4.71 5.18 -12.91
CA ALA A 321 4.77 6.36 -12.05
C ALA A 321 3.36 6.87 -11.79
N THR A 322 2.96 6.98 -10.53
CA THR A 322 1.61 7.40 -10.10
C THR A 322 1.65 8.61 -9.18
N ASP A 323 0.47 9.13 -8.85
CA ASP A 323 0.26 10.20 -7.85
C ASP A 323 0.98 11.51 -8.15
N MET A 324 1.28 11.77 -9.42
CA MET A 324 1.78 13.05 -9.91
C MET A 324 0.60 14.00 -10.24
N PRO A 325 0.85 15.31 -10.44
CA PRO A 325 -0.16 16.16 -11.05
C PRO A 325 -0.61 15.62 -12.42
N ALA A 326 -1.87 15.83 -12.79
CA ALA A 326 -2.42 15.37 -14.07
C ALA A 326 -2.01 16.27 -15.24
N ASN A 327 -1.87 15.68 -16.44
CA ASN A 327 -1.61 16.39 -17.70
C ASN A 327 -0.34 17.27 -17.70
N ILE A 328 0.73 16.79 -17.07
CA ILE A 328 2.03 17.50 -17.01
C ILE A 328 3.14 16.72 -17.71
N PRO A 329 4.22 17.40 -18.15
CA PRO A 329 5.41 16.71 -18.63
C PRO A 329 6.13 15.91 -17.53
N MET A 330 6.49 14.68 -17.86
CA MET A 330 7.32 13.79 -17.05
C MET A 330 8.37 13.05 -17.88
N LEU A 331 9.37 12.47 -17.21
CA LEU A 331 10.45 11.72 -17.85
C LEU A 331 11.01 10.68 -16.87
N PHE A 332 11.04 9.42 -17.29
CA PHE A 332 11.77 8.37 -16.60
C PHE A 332 13.27 8.49 -16.86
N PHE A 333 14.06 8.11 -15.88
CA PHE A 333 15.51 8.02 -16.03
C PHE A 333 16.08 6.87 -15.20
N ALA A 334 17.29 6.46 -15.57
CA ALA A 334 18.01 5.37 -14.95
C ALA A 334 19.43 5.78 -14.54
N GLY A 335 19.94 5.13 -13.49
CA GLY A 335 21.32 5.23 -12.99
C GLY A 335 21.92 3.84 -12.74
N GLU A 336 23.24 3.80 -12.60
CA GLU A 336 24.04 2.58 -12.34
C GLU A 336 24.40 2.44 -10.85
N ALA A 337 24.07 3.45 -10.03
CA ALA A 337 24.26 3.43 -8.59
C ALA A 337 23.09 4.09 -7.86
N PRO A 338 22.90 3.72 -6.58
CA PRO A 338 22.01 4.44 -5.69
C PRO A 338 22.70 5.72 -5.19
N SER A 339 21.95 6.82 -5.12
CA SER A 339 22.35 7.99 -4.33
C SER A 339 21.86 7.78 -2.89
N PHE A 340 22.67 7.09 -2.08
CA PHE A 340 22.42 6.93 -0.65
C PHE A 340 22.41 8.26 0.11
N SER A 341 22.94 9.33 -0.49
CA SER A 341 22.89 10.67 0.09
C SER A 341 21.52 11.34 -0.07
N ARG A 342 20.58 10.75 -0.84
CA ARG A 342 19.21 11.24 -1.09
C ARG A 342 19.19 12.75 -1.30
N THR A 343 20.03 13.23 -2.22
CA THR A 343 20.32 14.65 -2.32
C THR A 343 19.08 15.40 -2.80
N ALA A 344 18.69 16.46 -2.08
CA ALA A 344 17.63 17.36 -2.49
C ALA A 344 17.81 17.83 -3.95
N PHE A 345 16.81 17.56 -4.79
CA PHE A 345 16.80 17.94 -6.19
C PHE A 345 15.40 18.40 -6.59
N GLY A 346 15.25 19.72 -6.72
CA GLY A 346 13.93 20.32 -6.89
C GLY A 346 13.12 20.25 -5.60
N ASN A 347 11.88 19.80 -5.70
CA ASN A 347 10.99 19.57 -4.56
C ASN A 347 11.08 18.15 -3.98
N GLY A 348 11.99 17.32 -4.50
CA GLY A 348 12.14 15.92 -4.13
C GLY A 348 13.59 15.51 -3.88
N LEU A 349 13.83 14.19 -3.88
CA LEU A 349 15.12 13.56 -3.59
C LEU A 349 15.63 12.82 -4.84
N LEU A 350 16.89 13.04 -5.22
CA LEU A 350 17.52 12.30 -6.32
C LEU A 350 18.21 11.03 -5.77
N CYS A 351 17.76 9.87 -6.25
CA CYS A 351 18.17 8.57 -5.72
C CYS A 351 18.68 7.56 -6.75
N ALA A 352 18.39 7.75 -8.05
CA ALA A 352 19.15 7.10 -9.11
C ALA A 352 20.33 8.01 -9.51
N ASP A 353 21.57 7.49 -9.48
CA ASP A 353 22.81 8.23 -9.71
C ASP A 353 23.70 7.53 -10.76
N PRO A 354 24.41 8.26 -11.65
CA PRO A 354 25.43 7.66 -12.50
C PRO A 354 26.73 7.37 -11.74
N THR A 355 27.28 6.16 -11.91
CA THR A 355 28.64 5.85 -11.44
C THR A 355 29.74 6.44 -12.32
N SER A 356 29.48 6.52 -13.63
CA SER A 356 30.55 6.63 -14.62
C SER A 356 30.55 7.96 -15.38
N THR A 357 29.42 8.45 -15.91
CA THR A 357 29.41 9.78 -16.56
C THR A 357 28.06 10.53 -16.64
N LYS A 358 26.86 9.92 -16.77
CA LYS A 358 25.57 10.64 -16.93
C LYS A 358 24.34 9.80 -16.54
N LEU A 359 23.33 10.45 -15.94
CA LEU A 359 21.97 9.89 -15.81
C LEU A 359 21.39 9.56 -17.20
N LEU A 360 20.86 8.34 -17.36
CA LEU A 360 20.26 7.90 -18.62
C LEU A 360 18.80 8.33 -18.66
N ARG A 361 18.46 9.23 -19.58
CA ARG A 361 17.07 9.68 -19.78
C ARG A 361 16.35 8.71 -20.70
N ILE A 362 15.28 8.09 -20.22
CA ILE A 362 14.44 7.19 -21.01
C ILE A 362 13.44 8.04 -21.80
N ARG A 363 13.67 8.18 -23.10
CA ARG A 363 12.80 8.99 -23.99
C ARG A 363 11.68 8.12 -24.57
N PRO A 364 10.55 8.72 -24.98
CA PRO A 364 10.25 10.17 -25.03
C PRO A 364 9.95 10.79 -23.66
N VAL A 365 9.95 12.13 -23.61
CA VAL A 365 9.26 12.85 -22.53
C VAL A 365 7.77 12.51 -22.66
N LEU A 366 7.16 12.05 -21.57
CA LEU A 366 5.75 11.68 -21.53
C LEU A 366 4.91 12.83 -20.98
N GLN A 367 3.59 12.70 -21.11
CA GLN A 367 2.63 13.48 -20.34
C GLN A 367 1.96 12.53 -19.36
N THR A 368 1.79 12.96 -18.11
CA THR A 368 0.93 12.24 -17.18
C THR A 368 -0.51 12.30 -17.67
N ASP A 369 -1.27 11.24 -17.43
CA ASP A 369 -2.68 11.17 -17.83
C ASP A 369 -3.58 12.00 -16.91
N ALA A 370 -4.91 11.84 -17.05
CA ALA A 370 -5.88 12.56 -16.24
C ALA A 370 -5.86 12.18 -14.75
N ASN A 371 -5.28 11.03 -14.41
CA ASN A 371 -5.14 10.53 -13.05
C ASN A 371 -3.73 10.80 -12.50
N GLY A 372 -2.86 11.47 -13.26
CA GLY A 372 -1.50 11.74 -12.79
C GLY A 372 -0.56 10.56 -12.95
N ALA A 373 -0.86 9.60 -13.84
CA ALA A 373 -0.03 8.43 -14.07
C ALA A 373 0.74 8.52 -15.39
N GLY A 374 1.89 7.85 -15.47
CA GLY A 374 2.63 7.64 -16.71
C GLY A 374 3.45 6.36 -16.63
N ASN A 375 3.59 5.67 -17.77
CA ASN A 375 4.20 4.34 -17.82
C ASN A 375 5.26 4.26 -18.92
N VAL A 376 6.30 3.44 -18.73
CA VAL A 376 7.27 3.09 -19.78
C VAL A 376 7.57 1.60 -19.78
N GLY A 377 7.61 1.00 -20.96
CA GLY A 377 7.67 -0.46 -21.14
C GLY A 377 6.42 -0.99 -21.85
N PRO A 378 6.40 -2.28 -22.24
CA PRO A 378 7.57 -3.18 -22.30
C PRO A 378 8.58 -2.68 -23.34
N GLY A 379 9.75 -3.32 -23.42
CA GLY A 379 10.85 -2.88 -24.28
C GLY A 379 11.80 -1.90 -23.60
N LEU A 380 11.85 -1.90 -22.26
CA LEU A 380 12.66 -0.96 -21.49
C LEU A 380 14.16 -1.14 -21.75
N VAL A 381 14.64 -2.38 -21.83
CA VAL A 381 16.03 -2.70 -22.18
C VAL A 381 16.34 -2.17 -23.58
N ALA A 382 15.48 -2.46 -24.56
CA ALA A 382 15.64 -1.93 -25.91
C ALA A 382 15.63 -0.39 -25.96
N LEU A 383 14.81 0.28 -25.15
CA LEU A 383 14.77 1.73 -25.06
C LEU A 383 16.06 2.31 -24.49
N LEU A 384 16.62 1.71 -23.44
CA LEU A 384 17.90 2.16 -22.86
C LEU A 384 19.05 2.08 -23.88
N LEU A 385 19.06 1.04 -24.73
CA LEU A 385 20.06 0.85 -25.78
C LEU A 385 20.01 1.92 -26.88
N GLN A 386 18.83 2.43 -27.22
CA GLN A 386 18.65 3.34 -28.37
C GLN A 386 19.00 4.81 -28.09
N GLN A 387 19.00 5.24 -26.82
CA GLN A 387 18.90 6.67 -26.51
C GLN A 387 20.23 7.45 -26.41
N ASN A 388 21.40 6.79 -26.47
CA ASN A 388 22.67 7.46 -26.11
C ASN A 388 23.77 7.55 -27.18
N GLY A 389 23.58 7.07 -28.42
CA GLY A 389 24.51 7.33 -29.55
C GLY A 389 25.96 6.85 -29.37
N ALA A 390 26.27 6.23 -28.25
CA ALA A 390 27.45 5.52 -27.86
C ALA A 390 26.97 4.45 -26.88
N VAL A 391 27.45 3.23 -27.04
CA VAL A 391 27.18 2.07 -26.20
C VAL A 391 27.45 2.46 -24.74
N VAL A 392 26.41 2.75 -23.96
CA VAL A 392 26.46 2.83 -22.50
C VAL A 392 25.58 1.69 -22.03
N GLY A 393 26.23 0.72 -21.38
CA GLY A 393 25.65 -0.42 -20.66
C GLY A 393 24.54 -1.14 -21.40
N GLU A 394 24.87 -2.20 -22.14
CA GLU A 394 23.84 -3.18 -22.47
C GLU A 394 23.37 -3.73 -21.12
N VAL A 395 22.15 -3.39 -20.67
CA VAL A 395 21.61 -3.94 -19.42
C VAL A 395 21.79 -5.45 -19.48
N GLN A 396 22.70 -5.98 -18.67
CA GLN A 396 23.05 -7.39 -18.70
C GLN A 396 22.33 -8.15 -17.57
N PRO A 397 22.06 -9.44 -17.78
CA PRO A 397 21.71 -10.33 -16.68
C PRO A 397 22.76 -10.26 -15.57
N GLY A 398 22.30 -10.07 -14.33
CA GLY A 398 23.11 -9.88 -13.12
C GLY A 398 23.49 -8.43 -12.81
N GLU A 399 23.14 -7.46 -13.66
CA GLU A 399 23.33 -6.05 -13.35
C GLU A 399 22.16 -5.47 -12.56
N THR A 400 22.49 -4.52 -11.70
CA THR A 400 21.50 -3.75 -10.94
C THR A 400 21.44 -2.31 -11.46
N TRP A 401 20.23 -1.85 -11.75
CA TRP A 401 19.93 -0.51 -12.25
C TRP A 401 18.94 0.20 -11.35
N TYR A 402 18.97 1.52 -11.34
CA TYR A 402 18.13 2.35 -10.46
C TYR A 402 17.25 3.24 -11.32
N PHE A 403 15.94 3.18 -11.15
CA PHE A 403 14.98 3.96 -11.93
C PHE A 403 14.27 4.99 -11.06
N GLN A 404 13.96 6.15 -11.65
CA GLN A 404 13.20 7.21 -11.00
C GLN A 404 12.48 8.06 -12.08
N ALA A 405 11.38 8.71 -11.72
CA ALA A 405 10.69 9.63 -12.63
C ALA A 405 10.84 11.09 -12.16
N PHE A 406 11.16 11.96 -13.11
CA PHE A 406 11.12 13.42 -12.97
C PHE A 406 9.79 13.93 -13.52
N TYR A 407 9.12 14.84 -12.84
CA TYR A 407 7.90 15.46 -13.34
C TYR A 407 7.79 16.94 -12.97
N ARG A 408 7.02 17.70 -13.76
CA ARG A 408 6.78 19.12 -13.49
C ARG A 408 5.86 19.27 -12.29
N ASP A 409 6.19 20.18 -11.39
CA ASP A 409 5.41 20.39 -10.18
C ASP A 409 5.47 21.86 -9.79
N ASN A 410 4.38 22.38 -9.26
CA ASN A 410 4.27 23.76 -8.81
C ASN A 410 3.71 23.81 -7.38
N ASN A 411 4.32 23.04 -6.48
CA ASN A 411 4.01 23.07 -5.07
C ASN A 411 4.59 24.32 -4.37
N SER A 412 4.32 24.45 -3.06
CA SER A 412 4.76 25.57 -2.22
C SER A 412 6.27 25.72 -2.06
N CYS A 413 7.06 24.73 -2.49
CA CYS A 413 8.51 24.70 -2.33
C CYS A 413 9.24 25.41 -3.48
N GLY A 414 8.53 25.65 -4.60
CA GLY A 414 8.90 26.66 -5.58
C GLY A 414 10.02 26.27 -6.56
N ASN A 415 10.48 25.02 -6.59
CA ASN A 415 11.56 24.60 -7.51
C ASN A 415 11.08 24.17 -8.91
N GLY A 416 9.76 24.09 -9.13
CA GLY A 416 9.18 23.89 -10.47
C GLY A 416 9.19 22.43 -11.00
N PHE A 417 9.65 21.48 -10.20
CA PHE A 417 9.64 20.05 -10.48
C PHE A 417 9.82 19.23 -9.20
N ASN A 418 9.41 17.97 -9.26
CA ASN A 418 9.55 17.00 -8.19
C ASN A 418 9.92 15.62 -8.77
N LEU A 419 10.18 14.64 -7.92
CA LEU A 419 10.61 13.29 -8.25
C LEU A 419 9.69 12.27 -7.56
N THR A 420 9.57 11.09 -8.14
CA THR A 420 8.96 9.93 -7.47
C THR A 420 9.90 9.36 -6.41
N SER A 421 9.46 8.36 -5.64
CA SER A 421 10.38 7.34 -5.11
C SER A 421 11.21 6.71 -6.25
N ALA A 422 12.24 5.95 -5.90
CA ALA A 422 13.05 5.23 -6.88
C ALA A 422 12.90 3.72 -6.67
N ILE A 423 13.21 2.93 -7.70
CA ILE A 423 13.29 1.48 -7.58
C ILE A 423 14.67 1.00 -8.02
N THR A 424 15.14 -0.07 -7.39
CA THR A 424 16.29 -0.85 -7.78
C THR A 424 15.79 -2.04 -8.57
N VAL A 425 16.39 -2.35 -9.71
CA VAL A 425 16.05 -3.51 -10.52
C VAL A 425 17.32 -4.33 -10.79
N SER A 426 17.34 -5.59 -10.37
CA SER A 426 18.38 -6.57 -10.66
C SER A 426 17.94 -7.44 -11.84
N PHE A 427 18.53 -7.20 -13.01
CA PHE A 427 18.12 -7.87 -14.22
C PHE A 427 18.51 -9.35 -14.25
N THR A 428 17.62 -10.21 -14.74
CA THR A 428 17.85 -11.64 -14.95
C THR A 428 18.04 -12.00 -16.42
N GLN A 429 18.34 -13.28 -16.68
CA GLN A 429 18.58 -13.79 -18.02
C GLN A 429 17.33 -13.75 -18.90
#